data_AF-A0A402DNH4-F1
#
_entry.id   AF-A0A402DNH4-F1
#
_cell.length_a   1.000
_cell.length_b   1.000
_cell.length_c   1.000
_cell.angle_alpha   90.00
_cell.angle_beta   90.00
_cell.angle_gamma   90.00
#
_symmetry.space_group_name_H-M   'P 1'
#
loop_
_entity.id
_entity.type
_entity.pdbx_description
1 polymer ?
#
loop_
_entity_poly.entity_id
_entity_poly.type
_entity_poly.pdbx_seq_one_letter_code
_entity_poly.pdbx_strand_id
1 'polypeptide(L)'
;MARDSYTDTDRTGDYSWTAEDRAATLIHDDTFWDTVDVLPTRPARGPGRPNEFPPSVYLLYCMAASAMGAHRAAASWMGKRNVWRKIRKQWARRGVELPKMPPTRGQCNYNRDRHVAPFTDAIERAFEASARRRARRHGLLDSPFRTSSRPGRANVVVADATVPRMPMSREAYERRTAAGEVLDYGYYTEAGDHPVFGSKFLMPSVRGVDANGNVLPNCRLILGVPHVPFDAPGGEASVAVDKLLELRGHLEGMHGVRYDGALRGTHFDALMAAGLAVVSPTHDGIKRKAYGTITCRHTEKPGAEECSTVHDLFTEDGNLGVTEVIVDKGTTRVFHALPRLRENVRENKSGFVWYAQYLLPCGHAFMAPLTRTAADIANGYNRAENLRLHPPGSPVYAGTYGWRSDTETTHNQLDTWLYRHRMIAHTLERQRLVMIGFAVTINAITDWYWRRTPST
;
A
#
# COMPACT_ATOMS: atom_id res chain seq x y z
N MET A 1 44.76 -24.59 4.70
CA MET A 1 44.54 -23.38 3.89
C MET A 1 43.05 -23.26 3.64
N ALA A 2 42.40 -22.30 4.29
CA ALA A 2 40.95 -22.15 4.33
C ALA A 2 40.49 -21.10 3.32
N ARG A 3 39.54 -21.48 2.47
CA ARG A 3 38.66 -20.58 1.72
C ARG A 3 37.23 -21.05 1.94
N ASP A 4 36.57 -20.45 2.93
CA ASP A 4 35.10 -20.35 2.96
C ASP A 4 34.77 -18.86 2.97
N SER A 5 34.82 -18.27 1.79
CA SER A 5 34.14 -17.01 1.50
C SER A 5 32.67 -17.34 1.32
N TYR A 6 31.82 -16.84 2.22
CA TYR A 6 30.39 -16.75 1.97
C TYR A 6 30.18 -15.78 0.80
N THR A 7 30.25 -16.30 -0.42
CA THR A 7 29.88 -15.57 -1.63
C THR A 7 28.38 -15.70 -1.78
N ASP A 8 27.74 -14.55 -1.99
CA ASP A 8 26.29 -14.36 -2.19
C ASP A 8 25.76 -15.02 -3.49
N THR A 9 26.50 -16.00 -4.01
CA THR A 9 26.32 -16.75 -5.26
C THR A 9 25.73 -18.15 -5.04
N ASP A 10 25.71 -18.67 -3.82
CA ASP A 10 25.29 -20.06 -3.54
C ASP A 10 23.76 -20.24 -3.40
N ARG A 11 22.97 -19.18 -3.65
CA ARG A 11 21.49 -19.22 -3.63
C ARG A 11 20.87 -19.49 -5.01
N THR A 12 21.46 -20.37 -5.80
CA THR A 12 20.83 -20.81 -7.05
C THR A 12 19.72 -21.81 -6.74
N GLY A 13 18.52 -21.31 -6.42
CA GLY A 13 17.28 -22.11 -6.46
C GLY A 13 16.49 -22.26 -5.15
N ASP A 14 17.06 -21.92 -3.99
CA ASP A 14 16.32 -21.92 -2.72
C ASP A 14 15.74 -20.53 -2.42
N TYR A 15 14.42 -20.39 -2.60
CA TYR A 15 13.67 -19.16 -2.29
C TYR A 15 13.40 -18.99 -0.78
N SER A 16 13.88 -19.90 0.08
CA SER A 16 13.67 -19.82 1.53
C SER A 16 14.66 -18.86 2.20
N TRP A 17 14.12 -17.81 2.82
CA TRP A 17 14.88 -16.87 3.62
C TRP A 17 14.74 -17.24 5.09
N THR A 18 15.84 -17.63 5.74
CA THR A 18 15.85 -17.84 7.20
C THR A 18 15.73 -16.50 7.93
N ALA A 19 15.34 -16.54 9.21
CA ALA A 19 15.32 -15.34 10.06
C ALA A 19 16.68 -14.61 10.11
N GLU A 20 17.78 -15.36 10.09
CA GLU A 20 19.13 -14.78 10.13
C GLU A 20 19.52 -14.13 8.81
N ASP A 21 19.08 -14.70 7.68
CA ASP A 21 19.30 -14.10 6.36
C ASP A 21 18.58 -12.78 6.23
N ARG A 22 17.30 -12.75 6.63
CA ARG A 22 16.48 -11.54 6.65
C ARG A 22 17.16 -10.45 7.48
N ALA A 23 17.56 -10.77 8.70
CA ALA A 23 18.27 -9.83 9.57
C ALA A 23 19.63 -9.38 8.99
N ALA A 24 20.34 -10.26 8.30
CA ALA A 24 21.61 -9.93 7.65
C ALA A 24 21.44 -8.92 6.50
N THR A 25 20.32 -8.94 5.77
CA THR A 25 20.06 -7.96 4.70
C THR A 25 20.09 -6.52 5.21
N LEU A 26 19.58 -6.27 6.42
CA LEU A 26 19.53 -4.95 7.05
C LEU A 26 20.91 -4.31 7.24
N ILE A 27 21.95 -5.12 7.45
CA ILE A 27 23.33 -4.62 7.66
C ILE A 27 23.87 -3.97 6.38
N HIS A 28 23.40 -4.43 5.22
CA HIS A 28 23.90 -4.04 3.90
C HIS A 28 22.98 -3.09 3.15
N ASP A 29 21.75 -2.90 3.65
CA ASP A 29 20.73 -2.15 2.94
C ASP A 29 20.87 -0.64 3.16
N ASP A 30 20.84 0.14 2.08
CA ASP A 30 20.96 1.60 2.16
C ASP A 30 19.76 2.26 2.83
N THR A 31 18.57 1.68 2.74
CA THR A 31 17.37 2.21 3.42
C THR A 31 17.53 2.16 4.94
N PHE A 32 18.20 1.13 5.47
CA PHE A 32 18.54 1.12 6.90
C PHE A 32 19.35 2.38 7.27
N TRP A 33 20.34 2.75 6.46
CA TRP A 33 21.17 3.92 6.74
C TRP A 33 20.44 5.24 6.53
N ASP A 34 19.57 5.34 5.51
CA ASP A 34 18.70 6.50 5.34
C ASP A 34 17.87 6.77 6.61
N THR A 35 17.42 5.70 7.30
CA THR A 35 16.70 5.82 8.57
C THR A 35 17.59 6.09 9.78
N VAL A 36 18.88 5.78 9.71
CA VAL A 36 19.85 6.16 10.75
C VAL A 36 20.14 7.66 10.70
N ASP A 37 20.20 8.25 9.51
CA ASP A 37 20.61 9.65 9.31
C ASP A 37 19.64 10.67 9.93
N VAL A 38 18.40 10.26 10.20
CA VAL A 38 17.40 11.10 10.91
C VAL A 38 17.49 11.00 12.43
N LEU A 39 18.32 10.10 12.97
CA LEU A 39 18.52 9.97 14.40
C LEU A 39 19.53 11.03 14.90
N PRO A 40 19.28 11.67 16.05
CA PRO A 40 20.20 12.66 16.58
C PRO A 40 21.53 12.00 16.96
N THR A 41 22.63 12.60 16.53
CA THR A 41 23.95 12.28 17.05
C THR A 41 24.21 13.07 18.33
N ARG A 42 24.70 12.37 19.36
CA ARG A 42 25.08 13.04 20.61
C ARG A 42 26.32 13.92 20.35
N PRO A 43 26.32 15.20 20.76
CA PRO A 43 27.51 16.05 20.64
C PRO A 43 28.68 15.47 21.43
N ALA A 44 29.90 15.57 20.88
CA ALA A 44 31.11 14.96 21.42
C ALA A 44 31.50 15.40 22.86
N ARG A 45 30.82 16.38 23.45
CA ARG A 45 31.07 16.92 24.80
C ARG A 45 29.79 17.28 25.58
N GLY A 46 28.67 16.63 25.25
CA GLY A 46 27.39 16.87 25.95
C GLY A 46 27.34 16.27 27.36
N PRO A 47 26.60 16.87 28.30
CA PRO A 47 26.54 16.45 29.70
C PRO A 47 26.06 15.00 29.90
N GLY A 48 26.65 14.29 30.88
CA GLY A 48 26.35 12.90 31.22
C GLY A 48 27.34 11.87 30.62
N ARG A 49 27.16 10.59 30.98
CA ARG A 49 28.02 9.50 30.47
C ARG A 49 27.82 9.32 28.96
N PRO A 50 28.88 9.23 28.13
CA PRO A 50 28.76 8.92 26.72
C PRO A 50 28.00 7.61 26.49
N ASN A 51 27.20 7.57 25.43
CA ASN A 51 26.54 6.32 25.03
C ASN A 51 27.61 5.35 24.54
N GLU A 52 27.59 4.11 25.03
CA GLU A 52 28.55 3.08 24.61
C GLU A 52 28.36 2.67 23.15
N PHE A 53 27.13 2.80 22.63
CA PHE A 53 26.80 2.53 21.24
C PHE A 53 26.00 3.69 20.62
N PRO A 54 26.17 3.96 19.31
CA PRO A 54 25.39 4.96 18.60
C PRO A 54 23.93 4.50 18.41
N PRO A 55 22.98 5.43 18.17
CA PRO A 55 21.57 5.11 17.93
C PRO A 55 21.32 4.10 16.81
N SER A 56 22.19 4.05 15.79
CA SER A 56 22.11 3.06 14.70
C SER A 56 22.14 1.61 15.18
N VAL A 57 22.86 1.31 16.27
CA VAL A 57 22.87 -0.04 16.84
C VAL A 57 21.52 -0.41 17.44
N TYR A 58 20.84 0.54 18.09
CA TYR A 58 19.54 0.32 18.69
C TYR A 58 18.43 0.28 17.64
N LEU A 59 18.56 1.04 16.55
CA LEU A 59 17.67 0.93 15.40
C LEU A 59 17.82 -0.44 14.70
N LEU A 60 19.06 -0.91 14.51
CA LEU A 60 19.31 -2.24 13.97
C LEU A 60 18.67 -3.32 14.84
N TYR A 61 18.76 -3.19 16.16
CA TYR A 61 18.09 -4.10 17.10
C TYR A 61 16.56 -4.13 16.89
N CYS A 62 15.92 -2.97 16.72
CA CYS A 62 14.49 -2.87 16.46
C CYS A 62 14.10 -3.50 15.13
N MET A 63 14.79 -3.16 14.04
CA MET A 63 14.48 -3.71 12.72
C MET A 63 14.79 -5.21 12.64
N ALA A 64 15.90 -5.67 13.21
CA ALA A 64 16.23 -7.10 13.28
C ALA A 64 15.19 -7.89 14.08
N ALA A 65 14.54 -7.28 15.09
CA ALA A 65 13.46 -7.94 15.83
C ALA A 65 12.25 -8.27 14.95
N SER A 66 11.94 -7.44 13.96
CA SER A 66 10.88 -7.73 12.98
C SER A 66 11.29 -8.85 12.00
N ALA A 67 12.52 -8.84 11.51
CA ALA A 67 13.06 -9.86 10.61
C ALA A 67 13.17 -11.24 11.26
N MET A 68 13.46 -11.26 12.57
CA MET A 68 13.63 -12.46 13.38
C MET A 68 12.39 -12.87 14.18
N GLY A 69 11.35 -12.04 14.17
CA GLY A 69 10.11 -12.30 14.89
C GLY A 69 10.15 -12.07 16.40
N ALA A 70 11.29 -11.71 17.01
CA ALA A 70 11.37 -11.42 18.44
C ALA A 70 12.57 -10.58 18.84
N HIS A 71 12.37 -9.69 19.81
CA HIS A 71 13.41 -8.91 20.49
C HIS A 71 14.49 -9.77 21.17
N ARG A 72 14.13 -10.95 21.69
CA ARG A 72 15.10 -11.90 22.27
C ARG A 72 15.96 -12.53 21.19
N ALA A 73 15.36 -12.87 20.05
CA ALA A 73 16.06 -13.47 18.92
C ALA A 73 17.05 -12.47 18.30
N ALA A 74 16.64 -11.22 18.09
CA ALA A 74 17.51 -10.14 17.62
C ALA A 74 18.73 -9.92 18.52
N ALA A 75 18.53 -9.84 19.85
CA ALA A 75 19.63 -9.69 20.80
C ALA A 75 20.59 -10.90 20.75
N SER A 76 20.06 -12.12 20.65
CA SER A 76 20.85 -13.34 20.53
C SER A 76 21.69 -13.35 19.25
N TRP A 77 21.08 -12.99 18.11
CA TRP A 77 21.75 -12.90 16.81
C TRP A 77 22.86 -11.84 16.81
N MET A 78 22.59 -10.63 17.28
CA MET A 78 23.62 -9.59 17.45
C MET A 78 24.71 -10.03 18.44
N GLY A 79 24.35 -10.86 19.43
CA GLY A 79 25.25 -11.45 20.42
C GLY A 79 26.28 -12.44 19.84
N LYS A 80 26.00 -13.05 18.68
CA LYS A 80 26.92 -14.01 18.05
C LYS A 80 28.19 -13.31 17.59
N ARG A 81 29.36 -13.83 18.00
CA ARG A 81 30.69 -13.22 17.72
C ARG A 81 30.93 -12.97 16.22
N ASN A 82 30.53 -13.90 15.36
CA ASN A 82 30.68 -13.78 13.91
C ASN A 82 29.76 -12.71 13.31
N VAL A 83 28.52 -12.61 13.79
CA VAL A 83 27.54 -11.59 13.37
C VAL A 83 27.99 -10.20 13.82
N TRP A 84 28.33 -10.04 15.10
CA TRP A 84 28.81 -8.75 15.62
C TRP A 84 30.06 -8.27 14.87
N ARG A 85 31.01 -9.17 14.59
CA ARG A 85 32.18 -8.84 13.75
C ARG A 85 31.79 -8.33 12.36
N LYS A 86 30.77 -8.91 11.73
CA LYS A 86 30.25 -8.45 10.42
C LYS A 86 29.62 -7.06 10.55
N ILE A 87 28.77 -6.83 11.56
CA ILE A 87 28.16 -5.52 11.86
C ILE A 87 29.25 -4.46 12.03
N ARG A 88 30.23 -4.70 12.91
CA ARG A 88 31.37 -3.80 13.13
C ARG A 88 32.12 -3.48 11.84
N LYS A 89 32.38 -4.49 11.00
CA LYS A 89 33.07 -4.31 9.72
C LYS A 89 32.25 -3.43 8.75
N GLN A 90 30.93 -3.61 8.68
CA GLN A 90 30.08 -2.76 7.82
C GLN A 90 29.98 -1.34 8.37
N TRP A 91 29.83 -1.16 9.68
CA TRP A 91 29.76 0.15 10.32
C TRP A 91 31.06 0.94 10.16
N ALA A 92 32.21 0.28 10.27
CA ALA A 92 33.51 0.92 10.05
C ALA A 92 33.66 1.50 8.63
N ARG A 93 33.06 0.86 7.61
CA ARG A 93 33.03 1.41 6.23
C ARG A 93 32.22 2.69 6.10
N ARG A 94 31.34 2.95 7.08
CA ARG A 94 30.54 4.18 7.21
C ARG A 94 31.14 5.14 8.25
N GLY A 95 32.38 4.92 8.69
CA GLY A 95 33.06 5.76 9.68
C GLY A 95 32.56 5.58 11.12
N VAL A 96 31.79 4.53 11.40
CA VAL A 96 31.26 4.27 12.75
C VAL A 96 32.07 3.17 13.43
N GLU A 97 32.82 3.55 14.46
CA GLU A 97 33.56 2.59 15.28
C GLU A 97 32.67 2.01 16.39
N LEU A 98 32.59 0.68 16.43
CA LEU A 98 31.79 -0.05 17.41
C LEU A 98 32.67 -0.86 18.39
N PRO A 99 32.28 -0.94 19.68
CA PRO A 99 32.96 -1.77 20.68
C PRO A 99 33.14 -3.23 20.26
N LYS A 100 34.13 -3.90 20.86
CA LYS A 100 34.44 -5.32 20.57
C LYS A 100 33.29 -6.25 20.96
N MET A 101 32.57 -5.93 22.03
CA MET A 101 31.42 -6.69 22.52
C MET A 101 30.11 -6.05 22.05
N PRO A 102 29.09 -6.86 21.71
CA PRO A 102 27.77 -6.36 21.35
C PRO A 102 27.05 -5.77 22.57
N PRO A 103 26.06 -4.89 22.36
CA PRO A 103 25.20 -4.43 23.45
C PRO A 103 24.39 -5.59 24.04
N THR A 104 24.13 -5.52 25.33
CA THR A 104 23.18 -6.43 25.97
C THR A 104 21.74 -6.09 25.56
N ARG A 105 20.82 -7.05 25.73
CA ARG A 105 19.37 -6.80 25.51
C ARG A 105 18.86 -5.65 26.38
N GLY A 106 19.33 -5.55 27.63
CA GLY A 106 18.94 -4.48 28.56
C GLY A 106 19.34 -3.10 28.03
N GLN A 107 20.57 -2.97 27.54
CA GLN A 107 21.04 -1.74 26.89
C GLN A 107 20.22 -1.41 25.64
N CYS A 108 19.90 -2.39 24.80
CA CYS A 108 19.08 -2.16 23.61
C CYS A 108 17.67 -1.68 23.95
N ASN A 109 17.00 -2.33 24.91
CA ASN A 109 15.66 -1.94 25.34
C ASN A 109 15.63 -0.53 25.93
N TYR A 110 16.55 -0.24 26.85
CA TYR A 110 16.66 1.08 27.49
C TYR A 110 16.89 2.19 26.45
N ASN A 111 17.84 1.98 25.53
CA ASN A 111 18.20 3.01 24.58
C ASN A 111 17.24 3.12 23.38
N ARG A 112 16.50 2.06 23.01
CA ARG A 112 15.40 2.16 22.04
C ARG A 112 14.43 3.25 22.46
N ASP A 113 13.95 3.19 23.69
CA ASP A 113 12.88 4.08 24.16
C ASP A 113 13.36 5.53 24.29
N ARG A 114 14.66 5.73 24.55
CA ARG A 114 15.26 7.05 24.72
C ARG A 114 15.76 7.70 23.42
N HIS A 115 16.22 6.89 22.47
CA HIS A 115 17.00 7.37 21.32
C HIS A 115 16.45 6.97 19.96
N VAL A 116 15.45 6.09 19.90
CA VAL A 116 14.88 5.61 18.63
C VAL A 116 13.37 5.87 18.58
N ALA A 117 12.62 5.37 19.55
CA ALA A 117 11.15 5.50 19.58
C ALA A 117 10.64 6.95 19.44
N PRO A 118 11.28 7.97 20.05
CA PRO A 118 10.84 9.37 19.88
C PRO A 118 10.97 9.89 18.44
N PHE A 119 11.75 9.23 17.59
CA PHE A 119 12.02 9.65 16.21
C PHE A 119 11.28 8.81 15.17
N THR A 120 10.28 8.01 15.58
CA THR A 120 9.57 7.07 14.71
C THR A 120 8.96 7.75 13.48
N ASP A 121 8.38 8.94 13.61
CA ASP A 121 7.86 9.70 12.46
C ASP A 121 8.95 10.07 11.44
N ALA A 122 10.13 10.48 11.93
CA ALA A 122 11.24 10.84 11.06
C ALA A 122 11.83 9.59 10.37
N ILE A 123 11.93 8.48 11.11
CA ILE A 123 12.35 7.17 10.59
C ILE A 123 11.40 6.71 9.49
N GLU A 124 10.08 6.81 9.71
CA GLU A 124 9.07 6.42 8.73
C GLU A 124 9.19 7.26 7.44
N ARG A 125 9.28 8.59 7.56
CA ARG A 125 9.49 9.47 6.40
C ARG A 125 10.78 9.14 5.63
N ALA A 126 11.86 8.83 6.35
CA ALA A 126 13.13 8.43 5.73
C ALA A 126 13.01 7.10 4.98
N PHE A 127 12.33 6.11 5.59
CA PHE A 127 12.01 4.84 4.96
C PHE A 127 11.21 5.06 3.67
N GLU A 128 10.13 5.83 3.72
CA GLU A 128 9.26 6.06 2.57
C GLU A 128 9.99 6.78 1.43
N ALA A 129 10.80 7.80 1.75
CA ALA A 129 11.65 8.47 0.77
C ALA A 129 12.61 7.48 0.09
N SER A 130 13.20 6.56 0.86
CA SER A 130 14.09 5.53 0.34
C SER A 130 13.35 4.47 -0.50
N ALA A 131 12.16 4.04 -0.06
CA ALA A 131 11.30 3.12 -0.80
C ALA A 131 10.91 3.69 -2.17
N ARG A 132 10.54 4.98 -2.23
CA ARG A 132 10.26 5.68 -3.49
C ARG A 132 11.46 5.74 -4.42
N ARG A 133 12.66 6.06 -3.90
CA ARG A 133 13.90 6.03 -4.69
C ARG A 133 14.17 4.63 -5.25
N ARG A 134 13.95 3.59 -4.44
CA ARG A 134 14.15 2.20 -4.85
C ARG A 134 13.15 1.76 -5.92
N ALA A 135 11.88 2.13 -5.79
CA ALA A 135 10.85 1.87 -6.81
C ALA A 135 11.29 2.43 -8.17
N ARG A 136 11.72 3.71 -8.22
CA ARG A 136 12.23 4.34 -9.45
C ARG A 136 13.48 3.63 -10.00
N ARG A 137 14.42 3.26 -9.13
CA ARG A 137 15.61 2.48 -9.55
C ARG A 137 15.26 1.12 -10.16
N HIS A 138 14.13 0.54 -9.74
CA HIS A 138 13.59 -0.69 -10.31
C HIS A 138 12.68 -0.44 -11.53
N GLY A 139 12.59 0.79 -12.04
CA GLY A 139 11.66 1.13 -13.13
C GLY A 139 10.18 0.97 -12.76
N LEU A 140 9.86 0.89 -11.46
CA LEU A 140 8.50 0.76 -10.96
C LEU A 140 7.92 2.13 -10.67
N LEU A 141 6.64 2.31 -10.99
CA LEU A 141 5.94 3.59 -10.87
C LEU A 141 6.68 4.72 -11.59
N ASP A 142 7.39 4.35 -12.66
CA ASP A 142 8.10 5.21 -13.58
C ASP A 142 7.47 5.00 -14.96
N SER A 143 6.97 6.08 -15.56
CA SER A 143 6.25 6.00 -16.82
C SER A 143 6.40 7.31 -17.59
N PRO A 144 6.57 7.25 -18.93
CA PRO A 144 6.55 8.46 -19.75
C PRO A 144 5.15 9.05 -19.90
N PHE A 145 4.10 8.28 -19.59
CA PHE A 145 2.72 8.77 -19.59
C PHE A 145 2.40 9.40 -18.23
N ARG A 146 1.49 10.38 -18.22
CA ARG A 146 0.99 11.00 -16.98
C ARG A 146 -0.12 10.20 -16.30
N THR A 147 -0.87 9.43 -17.08
CA THR A 147 -2.03 8.65 -16.63
C THR A 147 -2.36 7.57 -17.65
N SER A 148 -3.05 6.51 -17.22
CA SER A 148 -3.57 5.45 -18.10
C SER A 148 -4.86 4.88 -17.52
N SER A 149 -5.86 4.65 -18.36
CA SER A 149 -7.07 3.91 -17.99
C SER A 149 -6.79 2.43 -17.75
N ARG A 150 -5.73 1.89 -18.36
CA ARG A 150 -5.36 0.47 -18.29
C ARG A 150 -3.89 0.33 -17.91
N PRO A 151 -3.50 0.75 -16.70
CA PRO A 151 -2.10 0.78 -16.29
C PRO A 151 -1.53 -0.63 -16.17
N GLY A 152 -0.28 -0.79 -16.62
CA GLY A 152 0.48 -2.02 -16.43
C GLY A 152 0.78 -2.30 -14.95
N ARG A 153 1.11 -3.55 -14.61
CA ARG A 153 1.28 -4.00 -13.23
C ARG A 153 2.31 -3.18 -12.44
N ALA A 154 3.40 -2.76 -13.07
CA ALA A 154 4.46 -1.93 -12.48
C ALA A 154 4.04 -0.48 -12.16
N ASN A 155 2.91 -0.02 -12.72
CA ASN A 155 2.37 1.33 -12.55
C ASN A 155 1.14 1.37 -11.61
N VAL A 156 0.88 0.26 -10.91
CA VAL A 156 -0.27 0.10 -10.03
C VAL A 156 0.16 -0.19 -8.61
N VAL A 157 -0.32 0.64 -7.69
CA VAL A 157 -0.20 0.41 -6.25
C VAL A 157 -1.36 -0.44 -5.78
N VAL A 158 -1.05 -1.45 -4.98
CA VAL A 158 -2.02 -2.23 -4.23
C VAL A 158 -1.89 -1.84 -2.77
N ALA A 159 -2.99 -1.53 -2.11
CA ALA A 159 -2.99 -1.14 -0.71
C ALA A 159 -4.17 -1.77 0.02
N ASP A 160 -3.92 -2.12 1.27
CA ASP A 160 -4.90 -2.63 2.22
C ASP A 160 -4.30 -2.50 3.63
N ALA A 161 -5.16 -2.45 4.64
CA ALA A 161 -4.76 -2.30 6.03
C ALA A 161 -4.92 -3.60 6.81
N THR A 162 -4.00 -3.84 7.74
CA THR A 162 -3.99 -5.03 8.59
C THR A 162 -3.86 -4.66 10.06
N VAL A 163 -4.31 -5.53 10.95
CA VAL A 163 -4.19 -5.38 12.41
C VAL A 163 -3.36 -6.53 12.96
N PRO A 164 -2.03 -6.36 13.10
CA PRO A 164 -1.19 -7.40 13.68
C PRO A 164 -1.62 -7.65 15.13
N ARG A 165 -2.03 -8.88 15.44
CA ARG A 165 -2.60 -9.23 16.74
C ARG A 165 -1.65 -8.87 17.87
N MET A 166 -2.10 -8.05 18.82
CA MET A 166 -1.31 -7.68 19.98
C MET A 166 -1.18 -8.82 21.02
N PRO A 167 -0.11 -8.80 21.84
CA PRO A 167 0.11 -9.78 22.91
C PRO A 167 -0.69 -9.45 24.19
N MET A 168 -1.50 -8.39 24.18
CA MET A 168 -2.33 -7.95 25.31
C MET A 168 -3.70 -8.63 25.28
N SER A 169 -4.23 -9.01 26.45
CA SER A 169 -5.58 -9.56 26.57
C SER A 169 -6.65 -8.47 26.60
N ARG A 170 -7.90 -8.88 26.38
CA ARG A 170 -9.06 -7.99 26.48
C ARG A 170 -9.23 -7.40 27.86
N GLU A 171 -9.11 -8.22 28.91
CA GLU A 171 -9.26 -7.72 30.28
C GLU A 171 -8.14 -6.72 30.64
N ALA A 172 -6.94 -6.90 30.09
CA ALA A 172 -5.84 -5.95 30.29
C ALA A 172 -6.09 -4.62 29.60
N TYR A 173 -6.65 -4.62 28.38
CA TYR A 173 -7.07 -3.40 27.70
C TYR A 173 -8.17 -2.69 28.46
N GLU A 174 -9.30 -3.37 28.71
CA GLU A 174 -10.49 -2.78 29.35
C GLU A 174 -10.15 -2.14 30.70
N ARG A 175 -9.33 -2.81 31.52
CA ARG A 175 -8.82 -2.29 32.78
C ARG A 175 -7.98 -1.01 32.64
N ARG A 176 -7.15 -0.90 31.60
CA ARG A 176 -6.31 0.30 31.37
C ARG A 176 -7.15 1.48 30.89
N THR A 177 -8.08 1.25 29.96
CA THR A 177 -9.05 2.27 29.55
C THR A 177 -9.96 2.70 30.71
N ALA A 178 -10.41 1.77 31.55
CA ALA A 178 -11.20 2.09 32.75
C ALA A 178 -10.41 2.92 33.78
N ALA A 179 -9.08 2.80 33.78
CA ALA A 179 -8.18 3.64 34.57
C ALA A 179 -7.91 5.02 33.94
N GLY A 180 -8.55 5.35 32.82
CA GLY A 180 -8.42 6.64 32.12
C GLY A 180 -7.23 6.71 31.16
N GLU A 181 -6.57 5.59 30.86
CA GLU A 181 -5.47 5.59 29.90
C GLU A 181 -5.99 5.66 28.45
N VAL A 182 -5.49 6.63 27.68
CA VAL A 182 -5.76 6.76 26.24
C VAL A 182 -4.78 5.84 25.50
N LEU A 183 -5.32 4.93 24.69
CA LEU A 183 -4.57 3.88 24.02
C LEU A 183 -4.82 3.97 22.50
N ASP A 184 -3.74 4.08 21.71
CA ASP A 184 -3.82 4.17 20.24
C ASP A 184 -3.98 2.80 19.53
N TYR A 185 -4.72 1.89 20.16
CA TYR A 185 -5.01 0.55 19.65
C TYR A 185 -6.36 0.09 20.18
N GLY A 186 -7.03 -0.76 19.42
CA GLY A 186 -8.42 -1.13 19.69
C GLY A 186 -8.82 -2.48 19.10
N TYR A 187 -10.10 -2.78 19.19
CA TYR A 187 -10.71 -3.95 18.57
C TYR A 187 -11.18 -3.60 17.16
N TYR A 188 -10.76 -4.42 16.21
CA TYR A 188 -11.19 -4.35 14.83
C TYR A 188 -11.87 -5.67 14.46
N THR A 189 -12.95 -5.60 13.68
CA THR A 189 -13.57 -6.78 13.10
C THR A 189 -12.85 -7.11 11.80
N GLU A 190 -12.15 -8.24 11.77
CA GLU A 190 -11.63 -8.80 10.51
C GLU A 190 -12.71 -9.68 9.84
N ALA A 191 -12.52 -9.97 8.55
CA ALA A 191 -13.47 -10.75 7.75
C ALA A 191 -13.91 -12.04 8.49
N GLY A 192 -15.21 -12.15 8.77
CA GLY A 192 -15.80 -13.29 9.50
C GLY A 192 -16.11 -13.07 10.99
N ASP A 193 -16.31 -11.82 11.44
CA ASP A 193 -16.73 -11.46 12.81
C ASP A 193 -15.75 -11.84 13.92
N HIS A 194 -14.47 -12.04 13.60
CA HIS A 194 -13.44 -12.29 14.60
C HIS A 194 -12.80 -10.97 15.05
N PRO A 195 -12.97 -10.57 16.33
CA PRO A 195 -12.37 -9.35 16.83
C PRO A 195 -10.86 -9.55 17.01
N VAL A 196 -10.07 -8.74 16.30
CA VAL A 196 -8.61 -8.66 16.44
C VAL A 196 -8.26 -7.39 17.18
N PHE A 197 -7.43 -7.54 18.22
CA PHE A 197 -6.96 -6.43 19.03
C PHE A 197 -5.56 -6.01 18.60
N GLY A 198 -5.38 -4.74 18.24
CA GLY A 198 -4.08 -4.22 17.84
C GLY A 198 -4.09 -2.75 17.37
N SER A 199 -2.95 -2.29 16.86
CA SER A 199 -2.89 -1.07 16.03
C SER A 199 -3.08 -1.46 14.57
N LYS A 200 -3.74 -0.60 13.80
CA LYS A 200 -4.02 -0.84 12.38
C LYS A 200 -2.99 -0.14 11.50
N PHE A 201 -2.48 -0.81 10.47
CA PHE A 201 -1.45 -0.28 9.58
C PHE A 201 -1.82 -0.51 8.12
N LEU A 202 -1.77 0.54 7.32
CA LEU A 202 -1.91 0.46 5.87
C LEU A 202 -0.58 0.04 5.24
N MET A 203 -0.60 -0.80 4.20
CA MET A 203 0.61 -1.25 3.51
C MET A 203 0.50 -1.07 2.00
N PRO A 204 0.67 0.15 1.46
CA PRO A 204 0.75 0.34 0.01
C PRO A 204 2.01 -0.32 -0.53
N SER A 205 1.87 -1.06 -1.63
CA SER A 205 2.97 -1.76 -2.28
C SER A 205 2.84 -1.79 -3.80
N VAL A 206 3.96 -1.97 -4.49
CA VAL A 206 4.02 -2.19 -5.94
C VAL A 206 4.74 -3.50 -6.24
N ARG A 207 4.32 -4.18 -7.31
CA ARG A 207 4.89 -5.46 -7.75
C ARG A 207 5.88 -5.24 -8.89
N GLY A 208 7.07 -5.82 -8.74
CA GLY A 208 8.08 -5.88 -9.80
C GLY A 208 7.66 -6.78 -10.95
N VAL A 209 8.03 -6.39 -12.17
CA VAL A 209 7.79 -7.16 -13.40
C VAL A 209 9.05 -7.23 -14.25
N ASP A 210 9.15 -8.26 -15.09
CA ASP A 210 10.17 -8.36 -16.13
C ASP A 210 9.85 -7.45 -17.34
N ALA A 211 10.74 -7.44 -18.34
CA ALA A 211 10.56 -6.66 -19.57
C ALA A 211 9.31 -7.02 -20.38
N ASN A 212 8.75 -8.22 -20.19
CA ASN A 212 7.53 -8.69 -20.84
C ASN A 212 6.28 -8.39 -20.00
N GLY A 213 6.43 -7.76 -18.83
CA GLY A 213 5.34 -7.47 -17.91
C GLY A 213 4.93 -8.64 -17.02
N ASN A 214 5.68 -9.75 -16.99
CA ASN A 214 5.41 -10.87 -16.10
C ASN A 214 5.83 -10.52 -14.67
N VAL A 215 5.03 -10.94 -13.70
CA VAL A 215 5.30 -10.70 -12.28
C VAL A 215 6.57 -11.43 -11.85
N LEU A 216 7.51 -10.68 -11.27
CA LEU A 216 8.69 -11.27 -10.67
C LEU A 216 8.35 -11.89 -9.29
N PRO A 217 8.78 -13.13 -9.02
CA PRO A 217 8.66 -13.73 -7.69
C PRO A 217 9.40 -12.89 -6.63
N ASN A 218 8.82 -12.77 -5.44
CA ASN A 218 9.42 -12.08 -4.29
C ASN A 218 9.89 -10.62 -4.54
N CYS A 219 9.46 -9.99 -5.62
CA CYS A 219 9.75 -8.60 -5.92
C CYS A 219 8.54 -7.74 -5.60
N ARG A 220 8.32 -7.46 -4.32
CA ARG A 220 7.25 -6.58 -3.85
C ARG A 220 7.86 -5.49 -2.99
N LEU A 221 7.66 -4.25 -3.42
CA LEU A 221 8.22 -3.09 -2.73
C LEU A 221 7.12 -2.41 -1.93
N ILE A 222 7.27 -2.38 -0.60
CA ILE A 222 6.39 -1.67 0.32
C ILE A 222 6.78 -0.19 0.31
N LEU A 223 5.80 0.68 0.07
CA LEU A 223 5.99 2.12 -0.14
C LEU A 223 5.71 2.95 1.12
N GLY A 224 5.10 2.36 2.13
CA GLY A 224 4.71 2.99 3.38
C GLY A 224 4.13 1.97 4.36
N VAL A 225 4.10 2.33 5.64
CA VAL A 225 3.43 1.55 6.70
C VAL A 225 2.67 2.46 7.68
N PRO A 226 1.87 3.44 7.21
CA PRO A 226 1.29 4.42 8.11
C PRO A 226 0.29 3.77 9.06
N HIS A 227 0.30 4.24 10.29
CA HIS A 227 -0.72 3.91 11.28
C HIS A 227 -2.07 4.48 10.85
N VAL A 228 -3.12 3.69 11.02
CA VAL A 228 -4.52 4.10 10.85
C VAL A 228 -5.09 4.31 12.25
N PRO A 229 -5.29 5.56 12.71
CA PRO A 229 -5.91 5.83 14.00
C PRO A 229 -7.30 5.21 14.10
N PHE A 230 -7.65 4.74 15.30
CA PHE A 230 -8.93 4.09 15.55
C PHE A 230 -10.13 5.00 15.27
N ASP A 231 -10.00 6.29 15.59
CA ASP A 231 -11.00 7.34 15.45
C ASP A 231 -10.71 8.28 14.27
N ALA A 232 -9.92 7.83 13.29
CA ALA A 232 -9.58 8.63 12.12
C ALA A 232 -10.85 9.20 11.44
N PRO A 233 -10.95 10.52 11.23
CA PRO A 233 -12.07 11.12 10.51
C PRO A 233 -12.19 10.50 9.11
N GLY A 234 -13.39 10.01 8.77
CA GLY A 234 -13.62 9.30 7.51
C GLY A 234 -13.03 7.87 7.46
N GLY A 235 -12.57 7.35 8.59
CA GLY A 235 -12.11 5.98 8.79
C GLY A 235 -10.83 5.64 8.03
N GLU A 236 -10.54 4.33 7.95
CA GLU A 236 -9.38 3.79 7.23
C GLU A 236 -9.30 4.28 5.78
N ALA A 237 -10.43 4.35 5.09
CA ALA A 237 -10.47 4.72 3.69
C ALA A 237 -9.95 6.14 3.44
N SER A 238 -10.14 7.07 4.38
CA SER A 238 -9.59 8.44 4.25
C SER A 238 -8.08 8.45 4.42
N VAL A 239 -7.56 7.74 5.42
CA VAL A 239 -6.11 7.58 5.63
C VAL A 239 -5.44 6.91 4.41
N ALA A 240 -6.11 5.92 3.82
CA ALA A 240 -5.65 5.26 2.61
C ALA A 240 -5.61 6.20 1.40
N VAL A 241 -6.68 6.97 1.18
CA VAL A 241 -6.74 7.95 0.09
C VAL A 241 -5.65 9.01 0.25
N ASP A 242 -5.49 9.59 1.43
CA ASP A 242 -4.45 10.59 1.70
C ASP A 242 -3.07 10.03 1.38
N LYS A 243 -2.77 8.81 1.82
CA LYS A 243 -1.48 8.16 1.53
C LYS A 243 -1.28 7.90 0.03
N LEU A 244 -2.32 7.44 -0.67
CA LEU A 244 -2.26 7.17 -2.10
C LEU A 244 -2.09 8.45 -2.93
N LEU A 245 -2.72 9.56 -2.51
CA LEU A 245 -2.55 10.87 -3.11
C LEU A 245 -1.14 11.45 -2.85
N GLU A 246 -0.59 11.28 -1.64
CA GLU A 246 0.80 11.62 -1.33
C GLU A 246 1.77 10.84 -2.24
N LEU A 247 1.59 9.52 -2.36
CA LEU A 247 2.40 8.69 -3.25
C LEU A 247 2.29 9.15 -4.70
N ARG A 248 1.08 9.43 -5.18
CA ARG A 248 0.83 9.97 -6.53
C ARG A 248 1.56 11.30 -6.76
N GLY A 249 1.57 12.19 -5.78
CA GLY A 249 2.30 13.47 -5.85
C GLY A 249 3.83 13.31 -5.93
N HIS A 250 4.36 12.17 -5.47
CA HIS A 250 5.79 11.86 -5.56
C HIS A 250 6.15 10.89 -6.69
N LEU A 251 5.21 10.16 -7.26
CA LEU A 251 5.46 9.08 -8.22
C LEU A 251 4.56 9.28 -9.45
N GLU A 252 5.06 10.05 -10.41
CA GLU A 252 4.30 10.40 -11.61
C GLU A 252 3.89 9.19 -12.47
N GLY A 253 4.64 8.08 -12.39
CA GLY A 253 4.27 6.83 -13.06
C GLY A 253 3.29 5.96 -12.27
N MET A 254 2.76 6.42 -11.14
CA MET A 254 1.64 5.77 -10.45
C MET A 254 0.33 6.12 -11.17
N HIS A 255 -0.23 5.14 -11.88
CA HIS A 255 -1.40 5.34 -12.74
C HIS A 255 -2.65 4.61 -12.26
N GLY A 256 -2.51 3.66 -11.32
CA GLY A 256 -3.67 2.93 -10.82
C GLY A 256 -3.55 2.52 -9.38
N VAL A 257 -4.71 2.25 -8.80
CA VAL A 257 -4.87 1.74 -7.44
C VAL A 257 -5.74 0.50 -7.48
N ARG A 258 -5.34 -0.55 -6.78
CA ARG A 258 -6.20 -1.68 -6.41
C ARG A 258 -6.37 -1.66 -4.91
N TYR A 259 -7.60 -1.51 -4.47
CA TYR A 259 -7.96 -1.43 -3.06
C TYR A 259 -9.09 -2.38 -2.76
N ASP A 260 -9.19 -2.81 -1.52
CA ASP A 260 -10.30 -3.63 -1.08
C ASP A 260 -11.62 -2.82 -0.98
N GLY A 261 -12.70 -3.45 -0.52
CA GLY A 261 -14.04 -2.87 -0.45
C GLY A 261 -14.26 -1.79 0.60
N ALA A 262 -13.25 -1.00 0.98
CA ALA A 262 -13.45 0.12 1.91
C ALA A 262 -13.73 1.46 1.19
N LEU A 263 -13.36 1.59 -0.09
CA LEU A 263 -13.47 2.86 -0.82
C LEU A 263 -14.93 3.16 -1.20
N ARG A 264 -15.35 4.43 -1.08
CA ARG A 264 -16.69 4.93 -1.45
C ARG A 264 -16.54 6.03 -2.49
N GLY A 265 -17.63 6.43 -3.14
CA GLY A 265 -17.61 7.36 -4.28
C GLY A 265 -16.77 8.61 -4.09
N THR A 266 -16.77 9.22 -2.90
CA THR A 266 -15.93 10.37 -2.55
C THR A 266 -14.44 10.06 -2.65
N HIS A 267 -14.02 8.87 -2.22
CA HIS A 267 -12.65 8.37 -2.32
C HIS A 267 -12.25 8.12 -3.77
N PHE A 268 -13.15 7.50 -4.56
CA PHE A 268 -12.90 7.29 -6.00
C PHE A 268 -12.79 8.62 -6.75
N ASP A 269 -13.67 9.57 -6.48
CA ASP A 269 -13.61 10.92 -7.07
C ASP A 269 -12.26 11.59 -6.79
N ALA A 270 -11.78 11.55 -5.55
CA ALA A 270 -10.50 12.16 -5.19
C ALA A 270 -9.31 11.50 -5.91
N LEU A 271 -9.25 10.16 -5.94
CA LEU A 271 -8.19 9.43 -6.62
C LEU A 271 -8.25 9.60 -8.15
N MET A 272 -9.45 9.58 -8.74
CA MET A 272 -9.65 9.81 -10.16
C MET A 272 -9.30 11.24 -10.57
N ALA A 273 -9.63 12.24 -9.73
CA ALA A 273 -9.21 13.62 -9.94
C ALA A 273 -7.69 13.79 -9.94
N ALA A 274 -6.96 12.90 -9.25
CA ALA A 274 -5.49 12.82 -9.30
C ALA A 274 -4.92 12.02 -10.49
N GLY A 275 -5.80 11.53 -11.38
CA GLY A 275 -5.42 10.80 -12.59
C GLY A 275 -5.17 9.31 -12.37
N LEU A 276 -5.71 8.72 -11.29
CA LEU A 276 -5.57 7.30 -10.98
C LEU A 276 -6.75 6.47 -11.51
N ALA A 277 -6.45 5.38 -12.20
CA ALA A 277 -7.41 4.33 -12.53
C ALA A 277 -7.61 3.39 -11.33
N VAL A 278 -8.71 3.58 -10.60
CA VAL A 278 -9.01 2.84 -9.36
C VAL A 278 -9.92 1.66 -9.66
N VAL A 279 -9.61 0.51 -9.06
CA VAL A 279 -10.47 -0.69 -9.04
C VAL A 279 -10.60 -1.16 -7.59
N SER A 280 -11.85 -1.35 -7.18
CA SER A 280 -12.28 -1.84 -5.86
C SER A 280 -13.72 -2.37 -6.06
N PRO A 281 -14.18 -3.35 -5.27
CA PRO A 281 -15.50 -3.93 -5.47
C PRO A 281 -16.61 -2.90 -5.23
N THR A 282 -17.76 -3.12 -5.85
CA THR A 282 -18.97 -2.38 -5.49
C THR A 282 -19.48 -2.88 -4.14
N HIS A 283 -20.00 -1.96 -3.33
CA HIS A 283 -20.65 -2.31 -2.07
C HIS A 283 -22.04 -2.86 -2.36
N ASP A 284 -22.53 -3.79 -1.54
CA ASP A 284 -23.85 -4.43 -1.54
C ASP A 284 -24.81 -3.89 -2.61
N GLY A 285 -24.72 -4.46 -3.82
CA GLY A 285 -25.59 -4.20 -4.97
C GLY A 285 -26.00 -2.73 -5.11
N ILE A 286 -25.18 -1.90 -5.77
CA ILE A 286 -25.49 -0.48 -5.96
C ILE A 286 -26.77 -0.40 -6.77
N LYS A 287 -27.86 -0.05 -6.06
CA LYS A 287 -29.21 -0.05 -6.61
C LYS A 287 -29.31 0.88 -7.81
N ARG A 288 -30.20 0.50 -8.74
CA ARG A 288 -30.54 1.29 -9.91
C ARG A 288 -30.87 2.74 -9.54
N LYS A 289 -30.24 3.69 -10.22
CA LYS A 289 -30.56 5.12 -10.15
C LYS A 289 -30.69 5.71 -11.54
N ALA A 290 -31.60 6.67 -11.70
CA ALA A 290 -31.68 7.44 -12.93
C ALA A 290 -30.38 8.23 -13.12
N TYR A 291 -29.80 8.11 -14.31
CA TYR A 291 -28.66 8.92 -14.74
C TYR A 291 -29.14 10.17 -15.47
N GLY A 292 -30.16 10.01 -16.31
CA GLY A 292 -30.78 11.09 -17.07
C GLY A 292 -31.25 10.61 -18.44
N THR A 293 -32.03 11.46 -19.10
CA THR A 293 -32.49 11.24 -20.47
C THR A 293 -31.57 11.97 -21.44
N ILE A 294 -31.14 11.29 -22.49
CA ILE A 294 -30.37 11.89 -23.57
C ILE A 294 -31.12 11.76 -24.89
N THR A 295 -31.07 12.80 -25.71
CA THR A 295 -31.46 12.70 -27.13
C THR A 295 -30.18 12.45 -27.90
N CYS A 296 -30.10 11.32 -28.60
CA CYS A 296 -29.04 11.11 -29.57
C CYS A 296 -29.10 12.25 -30.61
N ARG A 297 -27.92 12.68 -31.06
CA ARG A 297 -27.72 13.81 -31.98
C ARG A 297 -26.62 13.49 -32.99
N HIS A 298 -26.42 12.20 -33.26
CA HIS A 298 -25.36 11.74 -34.13
C HIS A 298 -25.73 11.99 -35.59
N THR A 299 -24.75 12.46 -36.36
CA THR A 299 -24.87 12.63 -37.80
C THR A 299 -23.76 11.81 -38.47
N GLU A 300 -24.13 10.83 -39.31
CA GLU A 300 -23.15 9.92 -39.93
C GLU A 300 -22.13 10.66 -40.81
N LYS A 301 -22.57 11.73 -41.47
CA LYS A 301 -21.75 12.62 -42.31
C LYS A 301 -22.33 14.05 -42.30
N PRO A 302 -21.52 15.09 -42.57
CA PRO A 302 -22.04 16.45 -42.71
C PRO A 302 -23.19 16.50 -43.72
N GLY A 303 -24.39 16.93 -43.28
CA GLY A 303 -25.60 17.03 -44.10
C GLY A 303 -26.50 15.79 -44.15
N ALA A 304 -26.19 14.69 -43.43
CA ALA A 304 -27.15 13.60 -43.21
C ALA A 304 -28.20 13.98 -42.15
N GLU A 305 -29.31 13.24 -42.13
CA GLU A 305 -30.33 13.38 -41.08
C GLU A 305 -29.73 13.00 -39.72
N GLU A 306 -30.02 13.82 -38.72
CA GLU A 306 -29.55 13.62 -37.36
C GLU A 306 -30.39 12.53 -36.68
N CYS A 307 -29.73 11.53 -36.10
CA CYS A 307 -30.42 10.57 -35.24
C CYS A 307 -31.10 11.33 -34.10
N SER A 308 -32.39 11.10 -33.87
CA SER A 308 -33.20 11.81 -32.87
C SER A 308 -33.74 10.91 -31.75
N THR A 309 -33.28 9.66 -31.67
CA THR A 309 -33.71 8.69 -30.66
C THR A 309 -33.43 9.18 -29.24
N VAL A 310 -34.42 9.08 -28.37
CA VAL A 310 -34.32 9.43 -26.94
C VAL A 310 -34.00 8.17 -26.14
N HIS A 311 -33.06 8.27 -25.20
CA HIS A 311 -32.63 7.17 -24.34
C HIS A 311 -32.71 7.58 -22.86
N ASP A 312 -33.45 6.82 -22.07
CA ASP A 312 -33.45 6.94 -20.61
C ASP A 312 -32.36 6.06 -20.01
N LEU A 313 -31.36 6.70 -19.41
CA LEU A 313 -30.19 6.03 -18.88
C LEU A 313 -30.28 5.85 -17.37
N PHE A 314 -29.77 4.71 -16.90
CA PHE A 314 -29.72 4.32 -15.50
C PHE A 314 -28.33 3.83 -15.15
N THR A 315 -27.97 3.92 -13.87
CA THR A 315 -26.77 3.29 -13.31
C THR A 315 -27.12 2.19 -12.34
N GLU A 316 -26.45 1.04 -12.42
CA GLU A 316 -26.60 -0.12 -11.55
C GLU A 316 -25.25 -0.83 -11.45
N ASP A 317 -24.81 -1.19 -10.25
CA ASP A 317 -23.51 -1.87 -9.99
C ASP A 317 -22.30 -1.26 -10.70
N GLY A 318 -22.26 0.07 -10.77
CA GLY A 318 -21.15 0.80 -11.40
C GLY A 318 -21.22 0.88 -12.93
N ASN A 319 -22.24 0.29 -13.56
CA ASN A 319 -22.46 0.32 -15.00
C ASN A 319 -23.46 1.40 -15.41
N LEU A 320 -23.41 1.82 -16.67
CA LEU A 320 -24.44 2.63 -17.32
C LEU A 320 -25.26 1.72 -18.22
N GLY A 321 -26.59 1.85 -18.21
CA GLY A 321 -27.50 0.97 -18.92
C GLY A 321 -28.82 1.63 -19.28
N VAL A 322 -29.63 0.88 -20.01
CA VAL A 322 -31.05 1.16 -20.22
C VAL A 322 -31.89 0.15 -19.45
N THR A 323 -33.15 0.49 -19.18
CA THR A 323 -34.10 -0.46 -18.60
C THR A 323 -35.09 -0.90 -19.65
N GLU A 324 -35.27 -2.21 -19.81
CA GLU A 324 -36.35 -2.79 -20.62
C GLU A 324 -37.49 -3.27 -19.69
N VAL A 325 -38.74 -3.04 -20.11
CA VAL A 325 -39.92 -3.57 -19.42
C VAL A 325 -40.31 -4.87 -20.09
N ILE A 326 -40.15 -6.01 -19.40
CA ILE A 326 -40.62 -7.29 -19.93
C ILE A 326 -42.13 -7.40 -19.69
N VAL A 327 -42.87 -7.57 -20.79
CA VAL A 327 -44.33 -7.39 -20.86
C VAL A 327 -45.11 -8.52 -20.17
N ASP A 328 -44.48 -9.66 -19.87
CA ASP A 328 -45.25 -10.87 -19.51
C ASP A 328 -45.98 -10.80 -18.15
N LYS A 329 -45.69 -9.79 -17.32
CA LYS A 329 -46.56 -9.33 -16.19
C LYS A 329 -46.48 -7.82 -15.92
N GLY A 330 -45.95 -7.02 -16.86
CA GLY A 330 -45.83 -5.55 -16.75
C GLY A 330 -45.04 -5.02 -15.54
N THR A 331 -44.37 -5.87 -14.76
CA THR A 331 -43.79 -5.51 -13.45
C THR A 331 -42.28 -5.73 -13.36
N THR A 332 -41.65 -6.45 -14.29
CA THR A 332 -40.21 -6.72 -14.23
C THR A 332 -39.44 -5.78 -15.15
N ARG A 333 -38.63 -4.90 -14.55
CA ARG A 333 -37.73 -3.96 -15.22
C ARG A 333 -36.31 -4.53 -15.24
N VAL A 334 -35.85 -5.03 -16.38
CA VAL A 334 -34.50 -5.61 -16.52
C VAL A 334 -33.51 -4.51 -16.90
N PHE A 335 -32.35 -4.49 -16.24
CA PHE A 335 -31.27 -3.58 -16.57
C PHE A 335 -30.35 -4.21 -17.62
N HIS A 336 -30.11 -3.48 -18.69
CA HIS A 336 -29.17 -3.86 -19.74
C HIS A 336 -28.00 -2.87 -19.72
N ALA A 337 -26.85 -3.33 -19.22
CA ALA A 337 -25.61 -2.55 -19.26
C ALA A 337 -25.23 -2.24 -20.71
N LEU A 338 -24.95 -0.97 -21.00
CA LEU A 338 -24.49 -0.56 -22.32
C LEU A 338 -23.07 -1.07 -22.56
N PRO A 339 -22.76 -1.58 -23.77
CA PRO A 339 -21.40 -1.95 -24.12
C PRO A 339 -20.46 -0.74 -23.99
N ARG A 340 -19.37 -0.92 -23.24
CA ARG A 340 -18.33 0.10 -23.08
C ARG A 340 -17.30 -0.03 -24.20
N LEU A 341 -17.12 1.04 -24.98
CA LEU A 341 -16.24 1.07 -26.13
C LEU A 341 -14.81 1.48 -25.76
N ARG A 342 -14.65 2.54 -24.95
CA ARG A 342 -13.34 3.03 -24.49
C ARG A 342 -13.45 3.90 -23.24
N GLU A 343 -12.37 3.97 -22.48
CA GLU A 343 -12.16 4.91 -21.40
C GLU A 343 -11.15 5.98 -21.81
N ASN A 344 -11.48 7.25 -21.61
CA ASN A 344 -10.60 8.37 -21.89
C ASN A 344 -10.38 9.19 -20.63
N VAL A 345 -9.24 9.87 -20.57
CA VAL A 345 -8.90 10.81 -19.52
C VAL A 345 -8.44 12.11 -20.15
N ARG A 346 -8.86 13.22 -19.56
CA ARG A 346 -8.45 14.56 -19.97
C ARG A 346 -7.88 15.30 -18.77
N GLU A 347 -6.68 15.85 -18.93
CA GLU A 347 -6.09 16.77 -17.98
C GLU A 347 -6.76 18.15 -18.11
N ASN A 348 -7.13 18.74 -16.98
CA ASN A 348 -7.67 20.09 -16.89
C ASN A 348 -6.84 20.91 -15.87
N LYS A 349 -7.15 22.20 -15.70
CA LYS A 349 -6.43 23.07 -14.75
C LYS A 349 -6.54 22.62 -13.28
N SER A 350 -7.52 21.79 -12.95
CA SER A 350 -7.89 21.40 -11.58
C SER A 350 -7.66 19.91 -11.29
N GLY A 351 -7.02 19.16 -12.19
CA GLY A 351 -6.82 17.72 -12.10
C GLY A 351 -7.19 16.97 -13.38
N PHE A 352 -7.74 15.76 -13.23
CA PHE A 352 -8.11 14.87 -14.33
C PHE A 352 -9.61 14.61 -14.37
N VAL A 353 -10.17 14.57 -15.57
CA VAL A 353 -11.58 14.24 -15.83
C VAL A 353 -11.62 12.96 -16.64
N TRP A 354 -12.33 11.97 -16.12
CA TRP A 354 -12.46 10.67 -16.76
C TRP A 354 -13.79 10.56 -17.49
N TYR A 355 -13.75 9.86 -18.63
CA TYR A 355 -14.90 9.61 -19.47
C TYR A 355 -14.92 8.14 -19.87
N ALA A 356 -16.13 7.61 -20.06
CA ALA A 356 -16.32 6.36 -20.79
C ALA A 356 -17.25 6.59 -21.97
N GLN A 357 -16.92 5.95 -23.09
CA GLN A 357 -17.75 5.91 -24.26
C GLN A 357 -18.56 4.62 -24.26
N TYR A 358 -19.87 4.74 -24.44
CA TYR A 358 -20.84 3.64 -24.44
C TYR A 358 -21.52 3.56 -25.81
N LEU A 359 -21.87 2.34 -26.23
CA LEU A 359 -22.72 2.10 -27.38
C LEU A 359 -24.19 2.20 -26.95
N LEU A 360 -24.93 3.15 -27.50
CA LEU A 360 -26.37 3.28 -27.29
C LEU A 360 -27.15 2.23 -28.08
N PRO A 361 -28.41 1.94 -27.69
CA PRO A 361 -29.28 1.02 -28.44
C PRO A 361 -29.50 1.43 -29.91
N CYS A 362 -29.38 2.72 -30.25
CA CYS A 362 -29.46 3.20 -31.64
C CYS A 362 -28.17 2.97 -32.45
N GLY A 363 -27.15 2.31 -31.89
CA GLY A 363 -25.87 2.02 -32.54
C GLY A 363 -24.84 3.17 -32.47
N HIS A 364 -25.20 4.31 -31.88
CA HIS A 364 -24.31 5.47 -31.77
C HIS A 364 -23.57 5.53 -30.44
N ALA A 365 -22.42 6.23 -30.45
CA ALA A 365 -21.58 6.34 -29.27
C ALA A 365 -21.95 7.54 -28.39
N PHE A 366 -22.11 7.30 -27.09
CA PHE A 366 -22.34 8.33 -26.07
C PHE A 366 -21.14 8.44 -25.15
N MET A 367 -20.68 9.67 -24.85
CA MET A 367 -19.58 9.92 -23.93
C MET A 367 -20.13 10.41 -22.59
N ALA A 368 -19.97 9.60 -21.54
CA ALA A 368 -20.37 9.97 -20.20
C ALA A 368 -19.14 10.38 -19.36
N PRO A 369 -19.19 11.52 -18.63
CA PRO A 369 -18.21 11.77 -17.58
C PRO A 369 -18.39 10.77 -16.44
N LEU A 370 -17.27 10.38 -15.83
CA LEU A 370 -17.18 9.44 -14.72
C LEU A 370 -16.80 10.12 -13.40
N THR A 371 -16.07 11.22 -13.46
CA THR A 371 -15.77 12.08 -12.30
C THR A 371 -16.93 13.02 -12.03
N ARG A 372 -17.14 13.38 -10.75
CA ARG A 372 -18.17 14.32 -10.31
C ARG A 372 -18.22 15.63 -11.12
N THR A 373 -19.44 16.08 -11.41
CA THR A 373 -19.79 17.30 -12.16
C THR A 373 -20.51 18.32 -11.27
N ALA A 374 -20.69 19.56 -11.75
CA ALA A 374 -21.47 20.56 -11.02
C ALA A 374 -22.94 20.16 -10.83
N ALA A 375 -23.54 19.52 -11.84
CA ALA A 375 -24.92 19.03 -11.77
C ALA A 375 -25.08 17.93 -10.71
N ASP A 376 -24.07 17.08 -10.54
CA ASP A 376 -24.07 16.05 -9.51
C ASP A 376 -24.13 16.64 -8.10
N ILE A 377 -23.40 17.73 -7.87
CA ILE A 377 -23.41 18.44 -6.59
C ILE A 377 -24.79 19.02 -6.33
N ALA A 378 -25.39 19.68 -7.33
CA ALA A 378 -26.73 20.27 -7.22
C ALA A 378 -27.81 19.21 -6.95
N ASN A 379 -27.68 18.02 -7.54
CA ASN A 379 -28.68 16.95 -7.47
C ASN A 379 -28.36 15.87 -6.42
N GLY A 380 -27.26 16.00 -5.67
CA GLY A 380 -26.81 15.00 -4.70
C GLY A 380 -26.43 13.64 -5.31
N TYR A 381 -26.11 13.58 -6.61
CA TYR A 381 -25.80 12.33 -7.31
C TYR A 381 -24.32 11.98 -7.14
N ASN A 382 -24.00 10.92 -6.38
CA ASN A 382 -22.61 10.47 -6.25
C ASN A 382 -22.17 9.68 -7.49
N ARG A 383 -21.65 10.38 -8.49
CA ARG A 383 -21.31 9.78 -9.78
C ARG A 383 -20.26 8.69 -9.68
N ALA A 384 -19.12 8.94 -9.03
CA ALA A 384 -18.08 7.92 -8.94
C ALA A 384 -18.50 6.69 -8.13
N GLU A 385 -19.50 6.80 -7.24
CA GLU A 385 -20.13 5.64 -6.60
C GLU A 385 -20.94 4.81 -7.59
N ASN A 386 -21.84 5.45 -8.34
CA ASN A 386 -22.81 4.76 -9.17
C ASN A 386 -22.30 4.40 -10.57
N LEU A 387 -21.24 5.07 -11.04
CA LEU A 387 -20.65 4.87 -12.36
C LEU A 387 -19.13 4.72 -12.25
N ARG A 388 -18.65 3.47 -12.27
CA ARG A 388 -17.24 3.13 -12.07
C ARG A 388 -16.44 3.27 -13.36
N LEU A 389 -15.16 3.65 -13.22
CA LEU A 389 -14.20 3.59 -14.33
C LEU A 389 -14.04 2.16 -14.85
N HIS A 390 -13.95 1.18 -13.95
CA HIS A 390 -13.91 -0.25 -14.28
C HIS A 390 -14.86 -1.00 -13.33
N PRO A 391 -16.15 -1.14 -13.68
CA PRO A 391 -17.10 -1.86 -12.86
C PRO A 391 -16.81 -3.36 -12.81
N PRO A 392 -17.33 -4.10 -11.82
CA PRO A 392 -17.34 -5.56 -11.82
C PRO A 392 -17.83 -6.12 -13.17
N GLY A 393 -17.17 -7.15 -13.67
CA GLY A 393 -17.44 -7.74 -14.98
C GLY A 393 -16.74 -7.06 -16.17
N SER A 394 -16.16 -5.86 -16.01
CA SER A 394 -15.31 -5.26 -17.05
C SER A 394 -13.98 -6.03 -17.21
N PRO A 395 -13.37 -6.06 -18.41
CA PRO A 395 -12.10 -6.77 -18.63
C PRO A 395 -10.96 -6.31 -17.70
N VAL A 396 -10.87 -5.01 -17.43
CA VAL A 396 -9.85 -4.45 -16.52
C VAL A 396 -10.12 -4.87 -15.08
N TYR A 397 -11.38 -4.87 -14.64
CA TYR A 397 -11.73 -5.38 -13.31
C TYR A 397 -11.36 -6.85 -13.19
N ALA A 398 -11.80 -7.69 -14.13
CA ALA A 398 -11.53 -9.12 -14.13
C ALA A 398 -10.02 -9.44 -14.15
N GLY A 399 -9.25 -8.71 -14.96
CA GLY A 399 -7.80 -8.93 -15.10
C GLY A 399 -6.95 -8.36 -13.97
N THR A 400 -7.44 -7.36 -13.21
CA THR A 400 -6.59 -6.60 -12.28
C THR A 400 -7.13 -6.46 -10.86
N TYR A 401 -8.37 -6.86 -10.57
CA TYR A 401 -8.88 -6.82 -9.18
C TYR A 401 -8.15 -7.84 -8.29
N GLY A 402 -7.91 -9.05 -8.80
CA GLY A 402 -7.19 -10.12 -8.08
C GLY A 402 -5.75 -9.78 -7.69
N TRP A 403 -5.20 -8.71 -8.25
CA TRP A 403 -3.91 -8.15 -7.83
C TRP A 403 -3.87 -7.72 -6.37
N ARG A 404 -5.05 -7.52 -5.74
CA ARG A 404 -5.17 -7.23 -4.31
C ARG A 404 -4.59 -8.34 -3.43
N SER A 405 -4.57 -9.60 -3.87
CA SER A 405 -4.02 -10.70 -3.06
C SER A 405 -2.51 -10.56 -2.76
N ASP A 406 -1.83 -9.59 -3.40
CA ASP A 406 -0.49 -9.20 -2.98
C ASP A 406 -0.44 -8.58 -1.57
N THR A 407 -1.46 -7.83 -1.13
CA THR A 407 -1.52 -7.31 0.24
C THR A 407 -1.77 -8.42 1.23
N GLU A 408 -2.76 -9.29 0.96
CA GLU A 408 -3.06 -10.48 1.79
C GLU A 408 -1.82 -11.36 1.99
N THR A 409 -1.06 -11.60 0.92
CA THR A 409 0.21 -12.33 1.00
C THR A 409 1.24 -11.62 1.89
N THR A 410 1.30 -10.28 1.83
CA THR A 410 2.23 -9.49 2.65
C THR A 410 1.83 -9.53 4.13
N HIS A 411 0.54 -9.43 4.43
CA HIS A 411 0.02 -9.52 5.79
C HIS A 411 0.27 -10.91 6.38
N ASN A 412 0.00 -11.97 5.63
CA ASN A 412 0.30 -13.33 6.06
C ASN A 412 1.82 -13.55 6.29
N GLN A 413 2.68 -12.92 5.48
CA GLN A 413 4.13 -12.93 5.72
C GLN A 413 4.49 -12.24 7.02
N LEU A 414 3.93 -11.05 7.31
CA LEU A 414 4.13 -10.35 8.57
C LEU A 414 3.77 -11.24 9.76
N ASP A 415 2.58 -11.82 9.76
CA ASP A 415 2.13 -12.71 10.83
C ASP A 415 3.02 -13.94 10.97
N THR A 416 3.42 -14.56 9.87
CA THR A 416 4.32 -15.72 9.89
C THR A 416 5.69 -15.38 10.45
N TRP A 417 6.19 -14.16 10.23
CA TRP A 417 7.51 -13.75 10.72
C TRP A 417 7.50 -13.47 12.21
N LEU A 418 6.39 -12.99 12.75
CA LEU A 418 6.29 -12.61 14.15
C LEU A 418 6.10 -13.83 15.07
N TYR A 419 6.77 -13.81 16.23
CA TYR A 419 6.67 -14.91 17.20
C TYR A 419 5.22 -15.13 17.66
N ARG A 420 4.72 -16.36 17.48
CA ARG A 420 3.33 -16.76 17.75
C ARG A 420 2.28 -15.98 16.95
N HIS A 421 2.65 -15.45 15.79
CA HIS A 421 1.75 -14.67 14.92
C HIS A 421 1.15 -13.46 15.64
N ARG A 422 1.99 -12.77 16.42
CA ARG A 422 1.59 -11.62 17.23
C ARG A 422 2.63 -10.53 17.20
N MET A 423 2.14 -9.29 17.22
CA MET A 423 2.96 -8.12 17.41
C MET A 423 3.85 -8.26 18.65
N ILE A 424 5.13 -7.90 18.51
CA ILE A 424 6.16 -8.05 19.56
C ILE A 424 6.40 -6.77 20.36
N ALA A 425 5.48 -5.82 20.25
CA ALA A 425 5.53 -4.51 20.86
C ALA A 425 4.18 -4.16 21.50
N HIS A 426 4.22 -3.31 22.53
CA HIS A 426 3.05 -2.94 23.34
C HIS A 426 2.64 -1.47 23.23
N THR A 427 3.45 -0.60 22.62
CA THR A 427 3.15 0.82 22.40
C THR A 427 3.15 1.10 20.91
N LEU A 428 2.40 2.11 20.46
CA LEU A 428 2.26 2.43 19.05
C LEU A 428 3.62 2.69 18.38
N GLU A 429 4.49 3.48 19.00
CA GLU A 429 5.82 3.82 18.45
C GLU A 429 6.67 2.57 18.26
N ARG A 430 6.62 1.64 19.22
CA ARG A 430 7.35 0.38 19.13
C ARG A 430 6.76 -0.53 18.04
N GLN A 431 5.43 -0.55 17.89
CA GLN A 431 4.77 -1.31 16.82
C GLN A 431 5.14 -0.73 15.44
N ARG A 432 5.13 0.59 15.30
CA ARG A 432 5.59 1.28 14.09
C ARG A 432 7.04 0.92 13.74
N LEU A 433 7.95 0.90 14.72
CA LEU A 433 9.33 0.45 14.49
C LEU A 433 9.42 -1.01 13.99
N VAL A 434 8.53 -1.90 14.46
CA VAL A 434 8.44 -3.27 13.96
C VAL A 434 7.93 -3.29 12.51
N MET A 435 6.89 -2.51 12.19
CA MET A 435 6.33 -2.40 10.85
C MET A 435 7.34 -1.82 9.84
N ILE A 436 8.07 -0.76 10.23
CA ILE A 436 9.14 -0.18 9.42
C ILE A 436 10.25 -1.23 9.21
N GLY A 437 10.69 -1.91 10.27
CA GLY A 437 11.70 -2.97 10.16
C GLY A 437 11.29 -4.08 9.19
N PHE A 438 10.03 -4.49 9.24
CA PHE A 438 9.47 -5.49 8.32
C PHE A 438 9.54 -4.99 6.89
N ALA A 439 9.07 -3.75 6.64
CA ALA A 439 9.05 -3.16 5.32
C ALA A 439 10.46 -2.94 4.74
N VAL A 440 11.42 -2.47 5.54
CA VAL A 440 12.84 -2.35 5.15
C VAL A 440 13.40 -3.72 4.76
N THR A 441 13.12 -4.75 5.55
CA THR A 441 13.59 -6.13 5.28
C THR A 441 13.02 -6.68 3.97
N ILE A 442 11.71 -6.53 3.74
CA ILE A 442 11.05 -6.96 2.49
C ILE A 442 11.63 -6.20 1.29
N ASN A 443 11.84 -4.88 1.41
CA ASN A 443 12.41 -4.07 0.35
C ASN A 443 13.87 -4.47 0.07
N ALA A 444 14.65 -4.83 1.09
CA ALA A 444 16.03 -5.32 0.95
C ALA A 444 16.09 -6.65 0.19
N ILE A 445 15.21 -7.59 0.54
CA ILE A 445 15.07 -8.87 -0.16
C ILE A 445 14.63 -8.65 -1.61
N THR A 446 13.65 -7.77 -1.83
CA THR A 446 13.19 -7.40 -3.18
C THR A 446 14.32 -6.82 -4.03
N ASP A 447 15.15 -5.94 -3.46
CA ASP A 447 16.31 -5.39 -4.15
C ASP A 447 17.36 -6.45 -4.48
N TRP A 448 17.57 -7.42 -3.59
CA TRP A 448 18.46 -8.55 -3.83
C TRP A 448 18.00 -9.41 -5.02
N TYR A 449 16.70 -9.69 -5.14
CA TYR A 449 16.12 -10.41 -6.27
C TYR A 449 16.17 -9.59 -7.56
N TRP A 450 15.83 -8.30 -7.47
CA TRP A 450 15.83 -7.39 -8.61
C TRP A 450 17.21 -7.32 -9.29
N ARG A 451 18.29 -7.15 -8.51
CA ARG A 451 19.67 -7.11 -9.03
C ARG A 451 20.13 -8.41 -9.70
N ARG A 452 19.43 -9.52 -9.45
CA ARG A 452 19.72 -10.86 -10.02
C ARG A 452 18.78 -11.23 -11.15
N THR A 453 17.73 -10.45 -11.37
CA THR A 453 16.94 -10.59 -12.59
C THR A 453 17.84 -10.17 -13.74
N PRO A 454 18.02 -11.03 -14.77
CA PRO A 454 18.82 -10.67 -15.93
C PRO A 454 18.37 -9.31 -16.44
N SER A 455 19.30 -8.37 -16.52
CA SER A 455 19.09 -7.15 -17.29
C SER A 455 18.97 -7.62 -18.74
N THR A 456 17.78 -7.58 -19.30
CA THR A 456 17.59 -7.74 -20.75
C THR A 456 18.17 -6.54 -21.46
#